data_AF-A0A1F4VKE6-F1
#
_entry.id   AF-A0A1F4VKE6-F1
#
_cell.length_a   1.000
_cell.length_b   1.000
_cell.length_c   1.000
_cell.angle_alpha   90.00
_cell.angle_beta   90.00
_cell.angle_gamma   90.00
#
_symmetry.space_group_name_H-M   'P 1'
#
loop_
_entity.id
_entity.type
_entity.pdbx_description
1 polymer ?
#
loop_
_entity_poly.entity_id
_entity_poly.type
_entity_poly.pdbx_seq_one_letter_code
_entity_poly.pdbx_strand_id
1 'polypeptide(L)' 'MATPTEVLELTGLEVGSIPPVGKALGLPSYYDSSFGEKDYVSFNAGSHTSSVKMKASDLIGIEDPVLADIT' A
#
# COMPACT_ATOMS: atom_id res chain seq x y z
N MET A 1 13.54 0.01 -8.57
CA MET A 1 12.29 0.75 -8.30
C MET A 1 11.75 1.25 -9.63
N ALA A 2 10.42 1.37 -9.79
CA ALA A 2 9.79 1.90 -10.99
C ALA A 2 10.02 3.42 -11.12
N THR A 3 10.05 3.92 -12.34
CA THR A 3 10.07 5.35 -12.67
C THR A 3 8.70 6.00 -12.42
N PRO A 4 8.61 7.33 -12.26
CA PRO A 4 7.32 8.01 -12.09
C PRO A 4 6.33 7.75 -13.24
N THR A 5 6.83 7.64 -14.47
CA THR A 5 6.02 7.32 -15.65
C THR A 5 5.45 5.90 -15.56
N GLU A 6 6.27 4.90 -15.28
CA GLU A 6 5.81 3.51 -15.11
C GLU A 6 4.78 3.39 -13.98
N VAL A 7 4.99 4.12 -12.87
CA VAL A 7 4.03 4.17 -11.76
C VAL A 7 2.67 4.71 -12.22
N LEU A 8 2.65 5.83 -12.94
CA LEU A 8 1.42 6.43 -13.43
C LEU A 8 0.72 5.51 -14.45
N GLU A 9 1.47 4.88 -15.35
CA GLU A 9 0.93 3.95 -16.35
C GLU A 9 0.33 2.70 -15.72
N LEU A 10 0.96 2.15 -14.68
CA LEU A 10 0.52 0.92 -14.01
C LEU A 10 -0.62 1.14 -13.02
N THR A 11 -0.63 2.27 -12.31
CA THR A 11 -1.54 2.49 -11.18
C THR A 11 -2.59 3.56 -11.43
N GLY A 12 -2.37 4.44 -12.43
CA GLY A 12 -3.16 5.65 -12.63
C GLY A 12 -2.94 6.72 -11.55
N LEU A 13 -1.99 6.52 -10.64
CA LEU A 13 -1.72 7.40 -9.50
C LEU A 13 -0.31 7.99 -9.59
N GLU A 14 -0.15 9.18 -9.00
CA GLU A 14 1.15 9.81 -8.89
C GLU A 14 1.98 9.17 -7.76
N VAL A 15 3.30 9.16 -7.93
CA VAL A 15 4.25 8.76 -6.88
C VAL A 15 3.96 9.54 -5.59
N GLY A 16 3.83 8.85 -4.46
CA GLY A 16 3.50 9.45 -3.16
C GLY A 16 2.01 9.49 -2.84
N SER A 17 1.14 9.20 -3.80
CA SER A 17 -0.32 9.10 -3.60
C SER A 17 -0.84 7.65 -3.60
N ILE A 18 0.03 6.67 -3.90
CA ILE A 18 -0.33 5.26 -4.03
C ILE A 18 -0.65 4.66 -2.66
N PRO A 19 -1.84 4.11 -2.45
CA PRO A 19 -2.16 3.40 -1.23
C PRO A 19 -1.52 2.00 -1.23
N PRO A 20 -1.28 1.39 -0.05
CA PRO A 20 -0.74 0.04 0.07
C PRO A 20 -1.75 -1.07 -0.28
N VAL A 21 -2.71 -0.82 -1.18
CA VAL A 21 -3.73 -1.80 -1.60
C VAL A 21 -3.50 -2.26 -3.04
N GLY A 22 -2.44 -3.06 -3.25
CA GLY A 22 -2.06 -3.55 -4.58
C GLY A 22 -3.20 -4.30 -5.29
N LYS A 23 -4.00 -5.07 -4.56
CA LYS A 23 -5.13 -5.84 -5.10
C LYS A 23 -6.17 -4.96 -5.78
N ALA A 24 -6.45 -3.77 -5.23
CA ALA A 24 -7.35 -2.80 -5.85
C ALA A 24 -6.77 -2.22 -7.16
N LEU A 25 -5.45 -2.27 -7.31
CA LEU A 25 -4.70 -1.86 -8.50
C LEU A 25 -4.35 -3.05 -9.42
N GLY A 26 -4.79 -4.27 -9.11
CA GLY A 26 -4.45 -5.48 -9.88
C GLY A 26 -2.99 -5.95 -9.72
N LEU A 27 -2.31 -5.54 -8.64
CA LEU A 27 -0.92 -5.87 -8.34
C LEU A 27 -0.83 -6.80 -7.12
N PRO A 28 0.14 -7.73 -7.07
CA PRO A 28 0.42 -8.48 -5.85
C PRO A 28 1.01 -7.55 -4.77
N SER A 29 0.65 -7.80 -3.51
CA SER A 29 1.16 -7.04 -2.38
C SER A 29 2.05 -7.89 -1.49
N TYR A 30 3.16 -7.28 -1.07
CA TYR A 30 4.10 -7.83 -0.11
C TYR A 30 4.24 -6.83 1.02
N TYR A 31 3.96 -7.26 2.24
CA TYR A 31 4.18 -6.44 3.42
C TYR A 31 5.33 -7.04 4.23
N ASP A 32 6.11 -6.16 4.86
CA ASP A 32 7.10 -6.60 5.82
C ASP A 32 6.41 -7.29 7.00
N SER A 33 7.02 -8.36 7.53
CA SER A 33 6.44 -9.16 8.62
C SER A 33 6.21 -8.31 9.88
N SER A 34 7.04 -7.29 10.12
CA SER A 34 6.85 -6.33 11.21
C SER A 34 5.59 -5.48 11.07
N PHE A 35 4.98 -5.41 9.88
CA PHE A 35 3.73 -4.67 9.66
C PHE A 35 2.57 -5.24 10.49
N GLY A 36 2.59 -6.56 10.74
CA GLY A 36 1.59 -7.24 11.58
C GLY A 36 1.61 -6.81 13.05
N GLU A 37 2.70 -6.20 13.52
CA GLU A 37 2.84 -5.72 14.91
C GLU A 37 2.28 -4.31 15.12
N LYS A 38 1.87 -3.62 14.04
CA LYS A 38 1.37 -2.25 14.11
C LYS A 38 -0.11 -2.23 14.49
N ASP A 39 -0.49 -1.37 15.43
CA ASP A 39 -1.91 -1.17 15.76
C ASP A 39 -2.66 -0.44 14.63
N TYR A 40 -2.05 0.62 14.09
CA TYR A 40 -2.64 1.48 13.06
C TYR A 40 -1.65 1.81 11.96
N VAL A 41 -2.17 2.06 10.77
CA VAL A 41 -1.44 2.58 9.61
C VAL A 41 -2.13 3.84 9.11
N SER A 42 -1.33 4.80 8.63
CA SER A 42 -1.80 5.97 7.90
C SER A 42 -1.15 5.99 6.52
N PHE A 43 -1.94 6.17 5.46
CA PHE A 43 -1.43 6.21 4.08
C PHE A 43 -2.26 7.14 3.21
N ASN A 44 -1.67 7.59 2.10
CA ASN A 44 -2.36 8.37 1.07
C ASN A 44 -3.18 7.45 0.15
N ALA A 45 -4.38 7.89 -0.23
CA ALA A 45 -5.29 7.09 -1.05
C ALA A 45 -5.71 7.85 -2.32
N GLY A 46 -4.81 7.90 -3.30
CA GLY A 46 -5.01 8.59 -4.57
C GLY A 46 -5.00 10.12 -4.47
N SER A 47 -4.54 10.66 -3.35
CA SER A 47 -4.41 12.11 -3.11
C SER A 47 -3.22 12.39 -2.20
N HIS A 48 -2.52 13.49 -2.44
CA HIS A 48 -1.42 13.98 -1.58
C HIS A 48 -1.91 14.72 -0.34
N THR A 49 -3.19 15.11 -0.30
CA THR A 49 -3.77 15.94 0.77
C THR A 49 -4.76 15.20 1.64
N SER A 50 -5.06 13.94 1.30
CA SER A 50 -6.02 13.12 2.02
C SER A 50 -5.40 11.78 2.36
N SER A 51 -5.44 11.44 3.65
CA SER A 51 -4.91 10.18 4.15
C SER A 51 -6.00 9.38 4.85
N VAL A 52 -5.89 8.06 4.76
CA VAL A 52 -6.71 7.10 5.50
C VAL A 52 -5.92 6.64 6.71
N LYS A 53 -6.57 6.58 7.87
CA LYS A 53 -6.04 5.92 9.07
C LYS A 53 -6.96 4.76 9.45
N MET A 54 -6.40 3.56 9.57
CA MET A 54 -7.15 2.36 9.93
C MET A 54 -6.27 1.38 10.71
N LYS A 55 -6.86 0.32 11.27
CA LYS A 55 -6.07 -0.73 11.92
C LYS A 55 -5.22 -1.46 10.90
N ALA A 56 -3.97 -1.78 11.24
CA ALA A 56 -3.10 -2.51 10.31
C ALA A 56 -3.63 -3.92 10.04
N SER A 57 -4.21 -4.58 11.07
CA SER A 57 -4.85 -5.89 10.94
C SER A 57 -6.00 -5.90 9.93
N ASP A 58 -6.80 -4.83 9.89
CA ASP A 58 -7.92 -4.71 8.94
C ASP A 58 -7.39 -4.59 7.51
N LEU A 59 -6.31 -3.82 7.32
CA LEU A 59 -5.67 -3.68 6.01
C LEU A 59 -5.07 -5.01 5.53
N ILE A 60 -4.37 -5.74 6.40
CA ILE A 60 -3.84 -7.08 6.08
C ILE A 60 -4.98 -8.01 5.65
N GLY A 61 -6.11 -8.01 6.37
CA GLY A 61 -7.24 -8.87 6.05
C GLY A 61 -7.93 -8.53 4.72
N ILE A 62 -7.97 -7.26 4.34
CA ILE A 62 -8.55 -6.81 3.06
C ILE A 62 -7.62 -7.12 1.90
N GLU A 63 -6.34 -6.81 2.07
CA GLU A 63 -5.34 -6.92 1.02
C GLU A 63 -4.88 -8.35 0.79
N ASP A 64 -4.88 -9.18 1.83
CA ASP A 64 -4.33 -10.54 1.83
C ASP A 64 -2.89 -10.59 1.25
N PRO A 65 -1.95 -9.78 1.78
CA PRO A 65 -0.60 -9.66 1.24
C PRO A 65 0.26 -10.85 1.64
N VAL A 66 1.32 -11.09 0.88
CA VAL A 66 2.39 -11.99 1.30
C VAL A 66 3.23 -11.29 2.38
N LEU A 67 3.23 -11.84 3.60
CA LEU A 67 4.14 -11.39 4.65
C LEU A 67 5.53 -11.98 4.43
N ALA A 68 6.53 -11.12 4.34
CA ALA A 68 7.92 -11.51 4.12
C ALA A 68 8.86 -10.62 4.94
N ASP A 69 10.11 -11.04 5.12
CA ASP A 69 11.16 -10.22 5.72
C ASP A 69 11.86 -9.47 4.58
N ILE A 70 11.55 -8.17 4.41
CA ILE A 70 11.91 -7.39 3.20
C ILE A 70 12.55 -6.03 3.53
N THR A 71 13.03 -5.87 4.76
CA THR A 71 13.71 -4.66 5.22
C THR A 71 15.20 -4.66 4.91
#